data_AF-A0AAD1WE07-F1
#
_entry.id   AF-A0AAD1WE07-F1
#
_cell.length_a   1.000
_cell.length_b   1.000
_cell.length_c   1.000
_cell.angle_alpha   90.00
_cell.angle_beta   90.00
_cell.angle_gamma   90.00
#
_symmetry.space_group_name_H-M   'P 1'
#
loop_
_entity.id
_entity.type
_entity.pdbx_description
1 polymer ?
#
loop_
_entity_poly.entity_id
_entity_poly.type
_entity_poly.pdbx_seq_one_letter_code
_entity_poly.pdbx_strand_id
1 'polypeptide(L)'
;MKANKGHSRCQKKACLPQKEEPMSDISIQESPSASNNKRVSASNAMVSGKTNYLRGCPLPSRKGQKEVLHKSKPTVPQEADEHIVPADVGEPTVPQEAGPTAIPEKDHKQNIDVHCVDEKQDGKWLPCLNLTQEHKNIIMSENWLDDTIIDAAQKLLKQQFDMDGLQSCVLAQLGMKPVTREAVQIHYDTDRHHWFTTCFKKGIVVVADSLRTSYLSPSASKEICECYGNVVNNPLKRVYMLEVDQQLNGNDCGVYAIANAFELLSERNATCTYDHHQMRKHLASCLENGEITEFPKRIEI
;
A
#
# COMPACT_ATOMS: atom_id res chain seq x y z
N MET A 1 17.66 51.53 -33.54
CA MET A 1 17.67 50.14 -33.05
C MET A 1 18.80 49.38 -33.74
N LYS A 2 19.87 49.03 -33.01
CA LYS A 2 20.81 47.93 -33.32
C LYS A 2 21.87 47.83 -32.23
N ALA A 3 21.76 46.72 -31.49
CA ALA A 3 22.80 45.81 -31.02
C ALA A 3 24.04 46.38 -30.28
N ASN A 4 24.14 46.05 -28.98
CA ASN A 4 25.42 45.98 -28.27
C ASN A 4 25.68 44.53 -27.85
N LYS A 5 26.74 43.92 -28.38
CA LYS A 5 27.21 42.56 -28.07
C LYS A 5 28.48 42.66 -27.22
N GLY A 6 28.45 41.98 -26.06
CA GLY A 6 29.53 41.18 -25.46
C GLY A 6 30.92 41.78 -25.24
N HIS A 7 31.45 41.67 -24.02
CA HIS A 7 32.19 40.46 -23.62
C HIS A 7 32.62 40.56 -22.15
N SER A 8 32.31 39.49 -21.42
CA SER A 8 32.68 39.23 -20.03
C SER A 8 34.17 38.90 -19.92
N ARG A 9 34.84 39.48 -18.91
CA ARG A 9 36.26 39.28 -18.61
C ARG A 9 36.40 38.22 -17.52
N CYS A 10 37.15 37.19 -17.87
CA CYS A 10 37.60 36.07 -17.06
C CYS A 10 38.41 36.53 -15.82
N GLN A 11 38.10 35.98 -14.64
CA GLN A 11 39.04 35.91 -13.52
C GLN A 11 39.06 34.50 -12.94
N LYS A 12 40.20 33.84 -13.14
CA LYS A 12 40.61 32.58 -12.51
C LYS A 12 40.88 32.86 -11.02
N LYS A 13 40.39 32.00 -10.12
CA LYS A 13 40.92 31.86 -8.76
C LYS A 13 41.33 30.41 -8.52
N ALA A 14 42.52 30.29 -7.94
CA ALA A 14 43.34 29.11 -7.83
C ALA A 14 42.95 28.23 -6.63
N CYS A 15 43.09 26.91 -6.82
CA CYS A 15 43.20 25.90 -5.77
C CYS A 15 44.52 26.04 -4.99
N LEU A 16 44.52 25.59 -3.73
CA LEU A 16 45.58 24.91 -2.94
C LEU A 16 45.15 24.89 -1.44
N PRO A 17 45.70 24.03 -0.56
CA PRO A 17 45.77 22.57 -0.62
C PRO A 17 45.21 21.89 0.65
N GLN A 18 45.09 20.57 0.58
CA GLN A 18 44.69 19.66 1.65
C GLN A 18 45.71 19.60 2.78
N LYS A 19 45.23 19.43 4.02
CA LYS A 19 45.99 18.98 5.17
C LYS A 19 45.51 17.58 5.55
N GLU A 20 46.40 16.60 5.44
CA GLU A 20 46.31 15.28 6.06
C GLU A 20 46.89 15.36 7.47
N GLU A 21 46.29 14.64 8.43
CA GLU A 21 46.87 14.28 9.72
C GLU A 21 46.29 12.93 10.20
N PRO A 22 46.99 12.20 11.10
CA PRO A 22 47.41 10.83 10.84
C PRO A 22 46.59 9.72 11.52
N MET A 23 46.73 8.51 10.97
CA MET A 23 46.26 7.24 11.54
C MET A 23 46.98 6.90 12.85
N SER A 24 46.22 6.50 13.87
CA SER A 24 46.73 5.89 15.09
C SER A 24 46.44 4.38 15.11
N ASP A 25 47.51 3.61 15.30
CA ASP A 25 47.55 2.17 15.49
C ASP A 25 46.68 1.68 16.64
N ILE A 26 45.89 0.62 16.42
CA ILE A 26 45.35 -0.22 17.49
C ILE A 26 45.82 -1.65 17.24
N SER A 27 46.69 -2.10 18.15
CA SER A 27 47.23 -3.45 18.23
C SER A 27 46.15 -4.46 18.60
N ILE A 28 46.10 -5.55 17.82
CA ILE A 28 45.39 -6.79 18.18
C ILE A 28 46.37 -7.66 18.96
N GLN A 29 46.04 -8.00 20.21
CA GLN A 29 46.68 -9.08 20.96
C GLN A 29 45.77 -10.31 20.99
N GLU A 30 46.34 -11.46 20.64
CA GLU A 30 45.74 -12.79 20.71
C GLU A 30 45.77 -13.36 22.14
N SER A 31 44.66 -14.01 22.54
CA SER A 31 44.56 -15.30 23.30
C SER A 31 45.12 -15.39 24.75
N PRO A 32 44.70 -16.32 25.66
CA PRO A 32 44.19 -17.68 25.36
C PRO A 32 43.14 -18.34 26.32
N SER A 33 42.49 -19.37 25.77
CA SER A 33 42.22 -20.73 26.32
C SER A 33 41.46 -21.05 27.64
N ALA A 34 40.68 -22.14 27.51
CA ALA A 34 40.40 -23.23 28.46
C ALA A 34 39.27 -23.05 29.51
N SER A 35 38.14 -23.76 29.32
CA SER A 35 37.78 -25.07 29.89
C SER A 35 37.25 -25.01 31.33
N ASN A 36 36.00 -25.43 31.58
CA ASN A 36 35.69 -26.81 32.00
C ASN A 36 34.23 -26.98 32.45
N ASN A 37 33.74 -28.19 32.20
CA ASN A 37 32.46 -28.76 32.61
C ASN A 37 32.19 -28.67 34.12
N LYS A 38 30.93 -28.47 34.51
CA LYS A 38 30.30 -29.36 35.50
C LYS A 38 28.79 -29.48 35.36
N ARG A 39 28.41 -30.73 35.27
CA ARG A 39 27.09 -31.37 35.20
C ARG A 39 26.49 -31.46 36.61
N VAL A 40 25.25 -31.03 36.81
CA VAL A 40 24.30 -31.68 37.74
C VAL A 40 22.90 -31.64 37.13
N SER A 41 22.32 -32.83 37.07
CA SER A 41 21.00 -33.22 36.60
C SER A 41 19.88 -32.94 37.60
N ALA A 42 18.68 -32.60 37.13
CA ALA A 42 17.43 -33.34 37.41
C ALA A 42 16.21 -32.70 36.71
N SER A 43 15.65 -33.46 35.76
CA SER A 43 14.22 -33.79 35.58
C SER A 43 13.13 -32.74 35.87
N ASN A 44 12.37 -32.35 34.84
CA ASN A 44 10.96 -32.78 34.70
C ASN A 44 10.34 -32.40 33.34
N ALA A 45 9.27 -33.14 33.05
CA ALA A 45 8.67 -33.44 31.76
C ALA A 45 7.99 -32.31 30.97
N MET A 46 8.12 -32.44 29.65
CA MET A 46 7.11 -32.29 28.58
C MET A 46 5.79 -31.54 28.90
N VAL A 47 5.56 -30.41 28.20
CA VAL A 47 4.47 -30.25 27.22
C VAL A 47 4.98 -29.33 26.09
N SER A 48 5.27 -29.92 24.93
CA SER A 48 5.62 -29.20 23.69
C SER A 48 4.34 -28.98 22.89
N GLY A 49 3.78 -27.77 22.93
CA GLY A 49 2.76 -27.31 21.99
C GLY A 49 3.39 -27.05 20.62
N LYS A 50 3.11 -27.94 19.67
CA LYS A 50 3.58 -27.89 18.28
C LYS A 50 2.89 -26.74 17.53
N THR A 51 3.66 -25.80 17.02
CA THR A 51 3.23 -24.88 15.95
C THR A 51 3.17 -25.66 14.64
N ASN A 52 1.96 -25.85 14.10
CA ASN A 52 1.74 -26.51 12.81
C ASN A 52 1.99 -25.53 11.67
N TYR A 53 3.21 -25.51 11.14
CA TYR A 53 3.44 -25.12 9.74
C TYR A 53 3.16 -26.34 8.85
N LEU A 54 2.03 -26.33 8.14
CA LEU A 54 1.79 -27.28 7.07
C LEU A 54 2.70 -26.91 5.88
N ARG A 55 3.76 -27.72 5.71
CA ARG A 55 4.52 -27.83 4.45
C ARG A 55 3.71 -28.65 3.45
N GLY A 56 3.65 -28.20 2.20
CA GLY A 56 3.30 -29.07 1.09
C GLY A 56 3.01 -28.34 -0.21
N CYS A 57 4.03 -27.93 -0.95
CA CYS A 57 3.97 -27.85 -2.42
C CYS A 57 5.35 -28.20 -3.01
N PRO A 58 5.43 -29.19 -3.93
CA PRO A 58 6.68 -29.70 -4.48
C PRO A 58 7.23 -28.83 -5.62
N LEU A 59 8.55 -28.68 -5.66
CA LEU A 59 9.33 -28.09 -6.76
C LEU A 59 9.16 -28.90 -8.05
N PRO A 60 8.95 -28.28 -9.23
CA PRO A 60 9.15 -28.95 -10.50
C PRO A 60 10.62 -28.91 -10.93
N SER A 61 11.20 -30.09 -11.13
CA SER A 61 12.50 -30.32 -11.75
C SER A 61 12.57 -29.77 -13.18
N ARG A 62 13.66 -29.05 -13.48
CA ARG A 62 14.08 -28.70 -14.84
C ARG A 62 14.28 -29.95 -15.69
N LYS A 63 13.51 -30.07 -16.78
CA LYS A 63 13.92 -30.78 -18.00
C LYS A 63 13.70 -29.87 -19.19
N GLY A 64 14.78 -29.68 -19.95
CA GLY A 64 14.81 -28.79 -21.10
C GLY A 64 13.92 -29.26 -22.24
N GLN A 65 13.36 -28.29 -22.96
CA GLN A 65 12.90 -28.48 -24.33
C GLN A 65 13.32 -27.27 -25.16
N LYS A 66 13.70 -27.61 -26.39
CA LYS A 66 14.39 -26.82 -27.40
C LYS A 66 13.48 -25.76 -28.02
N GLU A 67 14.12 -24.69 -28.47
CA GLU A 67 13.62 -23.70 -29.42
C GLU A 67 12.89 -24.35 -30.61
N VAL A 68 11.71 -23.81 -30.94
CA VAL A 68 11.19 -23.83 -32.32
C VAL A 68 10.73 -22.42 -32.66
N LEU A 69 11.55 -21.78 -33.49
CA LEU A 69 11.35 -20.51 -34.14
C LEU A 69 10.28 -20.66 -35.25
N HIS A 70 9.08 -20.13 -35.03
CA HIS A 70 8.13 -19.89 -36.12
C HIS A 70 7.94 -18.38 -36.34
N LYS A 71 8.55 -17.92 -37.44
CA LYS A 71 8.32 -16.60 -38.04
C LYS A 71 6.96 -16.61 -38.73
N SER A 72 6.05 -15.75 -38.30
CA SER A 72 4.84 -15.40 -39.04
C SER A 72 4.80 -13.87 -39.19
N LYS A 73 4.89 -13.41 -40.45
CA LYS A 73 4.80 -12.00 -40.85
C LYS A 73 3.35 -11.48 -40.69
N PRO A 74 3.17 -10.15 -40.56
CA PRO A 74 1.88 -9.52 -40.33
C PRO A 74 1.07 -9.38 -41.63
N THR A 75 -0.23 -9.64 -41.55
CA THR A 75 -1.19 -9.35 -42.62
C THR A 75 -2.02 -8.13 -42.23
N VAL A 76 -1.90 -7.08 -43.04
CA VAL A 76 -2.71 -5.86 -43.03
C VAL A 76 -4.02 -6.13 -43.77
N PRO A 77 -5.19 -5.76 -43.21
CA PRO A 77 -6.37 -5.50 -44.02
C PRO A 77 -6.54 -3.99 -44.24
N GLN A 78 -6.87 -3.69 -45.50
CA GLN A 78 -6.99 -2.38 -46.12
C GLN A 78 -8.20 -1.58 -45.61
N GLU A 79 -8.03 -0.27 -45.68
CA GLU A 79 -9.07 0.76 -45.58
C GLU A 79 -10.17 0.52 -46.63
N ALA A 80 -11.42 0.68 -46.20
CA ALA A 80 -12.55 0.87 -47.10
C ALA A 80 -13.21 2.21 -46.73
N ASP A 81 -13.22 3.05 -47.76
CA ASP A 81 -13.68 4.42 -47.85
C ASP A 81 -15.16 4.41 -48.27
N GLU A 82 -16.08 4.86 -47.42
CA GLU A 82 -17.46 5.13 -47.83
C GLU A 82 -18.01 6.42 -47.20
N HIS A 83 -17.90 7.48 -48.00
CA HIS A 83 -18.93 8.45 -48.39
C HIS A 83 -19.86 9.07 -47.33
N ILE A 84 -19.62 10.38 -47.16
CA ILE A 84 -20.47 11.39 -46.55
C ILE A 84 -21.64 11.75 -47.47
N VAL A 85 -22.85 11.83 -46.93
CA VAL A 85 -23.95 12.67 -47.47
C VAL A 85 -24.63 13.44 -46.32
N PRO A 86 -24.93 14.74 -46.48
CA PRO A 86 -25.50 15.58 -45.42
C PRO A 86 -26.99 15.90 -45.64
N ALA A 87 -27.76 15.92 -44.55
CA ALA A 87 -29.01 16.66 -44.32
C ALA A 87 -29.39 16.36 -42.84
N ASP A 88 -29.96 17.23 -42.01
CA ASP A 88 -30.79 18.41 -42.22
C ASP A 88 -30.75 19.23 -40.92
N VAL A 89 -30.97 20.54 -41.05
CA VAL A 89 -30.85 21.55 -40.00
C VAL A 89 -32.25 21.81 -39.43
N GLY A 90 -32.50 21.34 -38.20
CA GLY A 90 -33.70 21.66 -37.44
C GLY A 90 -33.35 22.45 -36.19
N GLU A 91 -33.71 23.73 -36.17
CA GLU A 91 -33.57 24.67 -35.04
C GLU A 91 -34.49 24.31 -33.84
N PRO A 92 -34.22 24.89 -32.65
CA PRO A 92 -34.66 24.38 -31.36
C PRO A 92 -36.02 24.94 -30.91
N THR A 93 -36.80 24.11 -30.24
CA THR A 93 -38.00 24.56 -29.50
C THR A 93 -37.75 24.47 -28.00
N VAL A 94 -37.69 25.63 -27.36
CA VAL A 94 -37.74 25.84 -25.90
C VAL A 94 -39.17 25.55 -25.40
N PRO A 95 -39.33 24.85 -24.28
CA PRO A 95 -40.37 25.23 -23.34
C PRO A 95 -39.86 25.61 -21.95
N GLN A 96 -40.58 26.57 -21.38
CA GLN A 96 -40.36 27.33 -20.17
C GLN A 96 -40.36 26.54 -18.86
N GLU A 97 -39.77 27.23 -17.88
CA GLU A 97 -39.70 26.96 -16.45
C GLU A 97 -41.01 26.51 -15.79
N ALA A 98 -40.87 25.58 -14.85
CA ALA A 98 -41.76 25.41 -13.71
C ALA A 98 -40.92 25.39 -12.43
N GLY A 99 -41.32 26.22 -11.47
CA GLY A 99 -40.63 26.50 -10.21
C GLY A 99 -40.59 25.35 -9.20
N PRO A 100 -40.04 25.63 -8.01
CA PRO A 100 -39.47 24.62 -7.13
C PRO A 100 -40.56 23.90 -6.33
N THR A 101 -40.62 22.58 -6.45
CA THR A 101 -41.43 21.74 -5.57
C THR A 101 -40.53 21.12 -4.53
N ALA A 102 -40.71 21.55 -3.28
CA ALA A 102 -40.05 20.99 -2.11
C ALA A 102 -40.33 19.49 -1.98
N ILE A 103 -39.27 18.69 -1.87
CA ILE A 103 -39.32 17.28 -1.48
C ILE A 103 -38.65 17.19 -0.10
N PRO A 104 -39.29 16.57 0.90
CA PRO A 104 -38.80 16.59 2.27
C PRO A 104 -37.52 15.76 2.42
N GLU A 105 -36.54 16.36 3.10
CA GLU A 105 -35.39 15.67 3.67
C GLU A 105 -35.89 14.50 4.53
N LYS A 106 -35.62 13.29 4.07
CA LYS A 106 -35.65 12.11 4.94
C LYS A 106 -34.22 11.85 5.38
N ASP A 107 -33.89 12.43 6.52
CA ASP A 107 -32.84 11.93 7.41
C ASP A 107 -33.01 10.43 7.59
N HIS A 108 -32.10 9.65 7.01
CA HIS A 108 -31.86 8.27 7.38
C HIS A 108 -30.40 8.17 7.85
N LYS A 109 -30.09 8.92 8.91
CA LYS A 109 -29.03 8.51 9.82
C LYS A 109 -29.55 7.29 10.58
N GLN A 110 -29.30 6.11 10.04
CA GLN A 110 -29.34 4.90 10.84
C GLN A 110 -28.17 5.00 11.82
N ASN A 111 -28.47 5.54 13.00
CA ASN A 111 -27.65 5.40 14.19
C ASN A 111 -27.62 3.91 14.50
N ILE A 112 -26.54 3.23 14.10
CA ILE A 112 -26.26 1.89 14.60
C ILE A 112 -25.84 2.12 16.05
N ASP A 113 -26.78 1.92 16.96
CA ASP A 113 -26.54 1.96 18.39
C ASP A 113 -25.51 0.87 18.71
N VAL A 114 -24.26 1.27 18.90
CA VAL A 114 -23.14 0.39 19.25
C VAL A 114 -23.25 0.05 20.73
N HIS A 115 -24.39 -0.48 21.15
CA HIS A 115 -24.52 -1.02 22.50
C HIS A 115 -23.99 -2.45 22.49
N CYS A 116 -22.66 -2.57 22.63
CA CYS A 116 -22.04 -3.83 22.97
C CYS A 116 -22.54 -4.23 24.35
N VAL A 117 -23.40 -5.25 24.41
CA VAL A 117 -23.84 -5.84 25.67
C VAL A 117 -22.64 -6.58 26.26
N ASP A 118 -22.28 -6.17 27.46
CA ASP A 118 -21.10 -6.58 28.21
C ASP A 118 -21.29 -8.01 28.75
N GLU A 119 -21.01 -9.00 27.90
CA GLU A 119 -20.71 -10.36 28.35
C GLU A 119 -19.24 -10.64 28.10
N LYS A 120 -18.51 -10.96 29.17
CA LYS A 120 -17.11 -11.38 29.16
C LYS A 120 -16.91 -12.60 28.26
N GLN A 121 -16.74 -12.38 26.97
CA GLN A 121 -16.31 -13.38 26.01
C GLN A 121 -14.78 -13.36 25.99
N ASP A 122 -14.21 -14.24 26.81
CA ASP A 122 -12.76 -14.39 26.97
C ASP A 122 -12.07 -14.46 25.59
N GLY A 123 -11.18 -13.50 25.33
CA GLY A 123 -10.41 -13.41 24.09
C GLY A 123 -10.98 -12.56 22.94
N LYS A 124 -12.23 -12.08 22.98
CA LYS A 124 -12.75 -11.16 21.94
C LYS A 124 -12.48 -9.70 22.31
N TRP A 125 -12.02 -8.89 21.35
CA TRP A 125 -11.81 -7.45 21.55
C TRP A 125 -12.84 -6.62 20.77
N LEU A 126 -12.95 -6.79 19.46
CA LEU A 126 -13.94 -6.11 18.61
C LEU A 126 -14.65 -7.15 17.71
N PRO A 127 -15.71 -7.80 18.21
CA PRO A 127 -16.38 -8.90 17.51
C PRO A 127 -16.95 -8.50 16.15
N CYS A 128 -17.45 -7.27 15.99
CA CYS A 128 -18.00 -6.76 14.73
C CYS A 128 -16.95 -6.66 13.61
N LEU A 129 -15.67 -6.57 13.96
CA LEU A 129 -14.54 -6.56 13.04
C LEU A 129 -13.79 -7.90 13.02
N ASN A 130 -14.28 -8.92 13.74
CA ASN A 130 -13.60 -10.20 13.95
C ASN A 130 -12.21 -10.06 14.61
N LEU A 131 -12.04 -9.09 15.52
CA LEU A 131 -10.78 -8.87 16.23
C LEU A 131 -10.78 -9.43 17.65
N THR A 132 -9.69 -10.08 18.01
CA THR A 132 -9.44 -10.68 19.33
C THR A 132 -8.48 -9.83 20.14
N GLN A 133 -8.31 -10.18 21.42
CA GLN A 133 -7.30 -9.55 22.28
C GLN A 133 -5.87 -9.81 21.77
N GLU A 134 -5.63 -10.91 21.06
CA GLU A 134 -4.35 -11.19 20.42
C GLU A 134 -4.05 -10.15 19.32
N HIS A 135 -5.03 -9.81 18.48
CA HIS A 135 -4.86 -8.75 17.49
C HIS A 135 -4.58 -7.39 18.12
N LYS A 136 -5.22 -7.07 19.27
CA LYS A 136 -4.88 -5.86 20.04
C LYS A 136 -3.40 -5.88 20.46
N ASN A 137 -2.91 -7.00 20.96
CA ASN A 137 -1.52 -7.15 21.37
C ASN A 137 -0.55 -7.04 20.20
N ILE A 138 -0.90 -7.55 19.02
CA ILE A 138 -0.13 -7.38 17.77
C ILE A 138 -0.03 -5.90 17.42
N ILE A 139 -1.15 -5.17 17.41
CA ILE A 139 -1.16 -3.74 17.10
C ILE A 139 -0.30 -2.96 18.10
N MET A 140 -0.44 -3.26 19.40
CA MET A 140 0.27 -2.54 20.47
C MET A 140 1.75 -2.93 20.65
N SER A 141 2.22 -3.94 19.92
CA SER A 141 3.63 -4.37 19.91
C SER A 141 4.30 -3.99 18.59
N GLU A 142 5.60 -4.29 18.44
CA GLU A 142 6.34 -4.10 17.19
C GLU A 142 6.15 -5.28 16.21
N ASN A 143 5.12 -6.11 16.38
CA ASN A 143 4.85 -7.24 15.50
C ASN A 143 4.21 -6.80 14.17
N TRP A 144 4.37 -7.63 13.14
CA TRP A 144 3.72 -7.42 11.85
C TRP A 144 2.21 -7.48 12.01
N LEU A 145 1.50 -6.54 11.38
CA LEU A 145 0.05 -6.63 11.28
C LEU A 145 -0.31 -7.80 10.36
N ASP A 146 -1.26 -8.63 10.80
CA ASP A 146 -1.81 -9.72 10.01
C ASP A 146 -2.92 -9.23 9.07
N ASP A 147 -3.34 -10.13 8.19
CA ASP A 147 -4.42 -9.90 7.22
C ASP A 147 -5.77 -9.57 7.87
N THR A 148 -6.05 -10.09 9.06
CA THR A 148 -7.31 -9.84 9.78
C THR A 148 -7.38 -8.40 10.27
N ILE A 149 -6.27 -7.85 10.76
CA ILE A 149 -6.15 -6.43 11.16
C ILE A 149 -6.27 -5.52 9.93
N ILE A 150 -5.57 -5.83 8.84
CA ILE A 150 -5.66 -5.04 7.59
C ILE A 150 -7.09 -5.08 7.03
N ASP A 151 -7.75 -6.24 7.04
CA ASP A 151 -9.15 -6.39 6.60
C ASP A 151 -10.12 -5.56 7.44
N ALA A 152 -9.93 -5.52 8.76
CA ALA A 152 -10.73 -4.68 9.64
C ALA A 152 -10.59 -3.19 9.27
N ALA A 153 -9.36 -2.71 9.05
CA ALA A 153 -9.11 -1.34 8.65
C ALA A 153 -9.71 -1.01 7.27
N GLN A 154 -9.55 -1.90 6.27
CA GLN A 154 -10.16 -1.70 4.96
C GLN A 154 -11.69 -1.68 5.01
N LYS A 155 -12.33 -2.50 5.88
CA LYS A 155 -13.78 -2.46 6.08
C LYS A 155 -14.25 -1.09 6.61
N LEU A 156 -13.56 -0.54 7.60
CA LEU A 156 -13.89 0.79 8.14
C LEU A 156 -13.70 1.89 7.07
N LEU A 157 -12.56 1.88 6.37
CA LEU A 157 -12.32 2.81 5.26
C LEU A 157 -13.41 2.71 4.18
N LYS A 158 -13.85 1.49 3.85
CA LYS A 158 -14.91 1.28 2.86
C LYS A 158 -16.28 1.76 3.32
N GLN A 159 -16.53 1.80 4.63
CA GLN A 159 -17.74 2.39 5.20
C GLN A 159 -17.69 3.92 5.20
N GLN A 160 -16.50 4.50 5.36
CA GLN A 160 -16.28 5.94 5.43
C GLN A 160 -16.23 6.63 4.08
N PHE A 161 -15.77 5.94 3.03
CA PHE A 161 -15.50 6.54 1.73
C PHE A 161 -16.22 5.79 0.60
N ASP A 162 -16.91 6.53 -0.27
CA ASP A 162 -17.53 5.97 -1.46
C ASP A 162 -16.51 5.79 -2.60
N MET A 163 -15.71 4.73 -2.52
CA MET A 163 -14.74 4.35 -3.56
C MET A 163 -14.75 2.84 -3.83
N ASP A 164 -14.33 2.43 -5.03
CA ASP A 164 -14.07 1.02 -5.31
C ASP A 164 -12.77 0.54 -4.62
N GLY A 165 -12.53 -0.78 -4.69
CA GLY A 165 -11.39 -1.40 -4.03
C GLY A 165 -11.69 -1.76 -2.57
N LEU A 166 -10.70 -1.55 -1.70
CA LEU A 166 -10.69 -1.93 -0.28
C LEU A 166 -11.22 -3.35 -0.09
N GLN A 167 -10.75 -4.26 -0.93
CA GLN A 167 -11.14 -5.66 -0.95
C GLN A 167 -10.37 -6.41 0.13
N SER A 168 -11.01 -7.42 0.73
CA SER A 168 -10.40 -8.29 1.73
C SER A 168 -9.11 -8.93 1.19
N CYS A 169 -8.02 -8.76 1.94
CA CYS A 169 -6.72 -9.36 1.72
C CYS A 169 -6.76 -10.88 1.92
N VAL A 170 -7.65 -11.40 2.77
CA VAL A 170 -7.88 -12.84 2.89
C VAL A 170 -8.41 -13.42 1.57
N LEU A 171 -9.32 -12.69 0.91
CA LEU A 171 -9.88 -13.11 -0.38
C LEU A 171 -8.94 -12.82 -1.56
N ALA A 172 -8.02 -11.86 -1.44
CA ALA A 172 -7.01 -11.54 -2.45
C ALA A 172 -6.14 -12.75 -2.83
N GLN A 173 -5.96 -13.72 -1.92
CA GLN A 173 -5.27 -14.98 -2.19
C GLN A 173 -5.94 -15.81 -3.30
N LEU A 174 -7.25 -15.62 -3.51
CA LEU A 174 -8.02 -16.24 -4.60
C LEU A 174 -8.01 -15.42 -5.89
N GLY A 175 -7.45 -14.20 -5.84
CA GLY A 175 -7.42 -13.21 -6.93
C GLY A 175 -8.23 -11.97 -6.58
N MET A 176 -7.79 -10.82 -7.11
CA MET A 176 -8.46 -9.54 -6.91
C MET A 176 -9.63 -9.38 -7.89
N LYS A 177 -10.73 -8.76 -7.44
CA LYS A 177 -11.80 -8.37 -8.36
C LYS A 177 -11.41 -7.07 -9.06
N PRO A 178 -11.58 -6.98 -10.39
CA PRO A 178 -11.36 -5.72 -11.09
C PRO A 178 -12.30 -4.62 -10.58
N VAL A 179 -11.76 -3.42 -10.42
CA VAL A 179 -12.54 -2.21 -10.10
C VAL A 179 -13.18 -1.62 -11.35
N THR A 180 -14.17 -0.77 -11.16
CA THR A 180 -14.94 -0.14 -12.25
C THR A 180 -14.84 1.39 -12.28
N ARG A 181 -14.35 1.99 -11.20
CA ARG A 181 -14.20 3.43 -11.01
C ARG A 181 -12.93 3.74 -10.21
N GLU A 182 -12.78 4.98 -9.76
CA GLU A 182 -11.71 5.37 -8.83
C GLU A 182 -11.71 4.47 -7.59
N ALA A 183 -10.52 4.07 -7.16
CA ALA A 183 -10.35 3.01 -6.17
C ALA A 183 -9.08 3.16 -5.36
N VAL A 184 -9.11 2.71 -4.10
CA VAL A 184 -7.92 2.52 -3.26
C VAL A 184 -7.88 1.07 -2.79
N GLN A 185 -6.69 0.48 -2.77
CA GLN A 185 -6.51 -0.91 -2.35
C GLN A 185 -5.24 -1.06 -1.53
N ILE A 186 -5.32 -1.78 -0.41
CA ILE A 186 -4.14 -2.24 0.33
C ILE A 186 -3.78 -3.64 -0.18
N HIS A 187 -2.52 -3.84 -0.52
CA HIS A 187 -1.97 -5.04 -1.14
C HIS A 187 -0.97 -5.72 -0.24
N TYR A 188 -0.85 -7.04 -0.37
CA TYR A 188 0.24 -7.80 0.24
C TYR A 188 1.18 -8.33 -0.85
N ASP A 189 2.36 -7.73 -0.94
CA ASP A 189 3.44 -8.20 -1.80
C ASP A 189 4.02 -9.50 -1.21
N THR A 190 3.68 -10.64 -1.80
CA THR A 190 4.14 -11.96 -1.31
C THR A 190 5.61 -12.21 -1.58
N ASP A 191 6.20 -11.55 -2.58
CA ASP A 191 7.64 -11.67 -2.89
C ASP A 191 8.49 -10.88 -1.89
N ARG A 192 8.00 -9.71 -1.44
CA ARG A 192 8.69 -8.86 -0.46
C ARG A 192 8.24 -9.07 0.98
N HIS A 193 7.16 -9.81 1.19
CA HIS A 193 6.42 -9.85 2.45
C HIS A 193 6.12 -8.41 2.90
N HIS A 194 5.31 -7.66 2.16
CA HIS A 194 5.16 -6.23 2.43
C HIS A 194 3.77 -5.70 2.13
N TRP A 195 3.23 -4.89 3.04
CA TRP A 195 1.97 -4.18 2.83
C TRP A 195 2.22 -2.83 2.18
N PHE A 196 1.54 -2.55 1.06
CA PHE A 196 1.59 -1.26 0.38
C PHE A 196 0.19 -0.84 -0.10
N THR A 197 0.03 0.42 -0.47
CA THR A 197 -1.26 0.96 -0.93
C THR A 197 -1.19 1.41 -2.37
N THR A 198 -2.28 1.22 -3.11
CA THR A 198 -2.46 1.77 -4.45
C THR A 198 -3.71 2.63 -4.50
N CYS A 199 -3.69 3.61 -5.40
CA CYS A 199 -4.84 4.46 -5.71
C CYS A 199 -4.96 4.60 -7.22
N PHE A 200 -6.12 4.26 -7.76
CA PHE A 200 -6.48 4.59 -9.13
C PHE A 200 -7.35 5.83 -9.15
N LYS A 201 -6.83 6.91 -9.72
CA LYS A 201 -7.52 8.19 -9.82
C LYS A 201 -7.12 8.90 -11.11
N LYS A 202 -8.07 9.56 -11.79
CA LYS A 202 -7.79 10.36 -13.02
C LYS A 202 -6.96 9.60 -14.09
N GLY A 203 -7.19 8.30 -14.25
CA GLY A 203 -6.53 7.49 -15.29
C GLY A 203 -5.08 7.05 -14.98
N ILE A 204 -4.61 7.22 -13.75
CA ILE A 204 -3.27 6.84 -13.30
C ILE A 204 -3.38 5.93 -12.07
N VAL A 205 -2.50 4.93 -11.97
CA VAL A 205 -2.32 4.14 -10.76
C VAL A 205 -1.15 4.72 -9.97
N VAL A 206 -1.41 5.17 -8.76
CA VAL A 206 -0.39 5.63 -7.81
C VAL A 206 -0.09 4.50 -6.83
N VAL A 207 1.18 4.32 -6.49
CA VAL A 207 1.65 3.34 -5.49
C VAL A 207 2.28 4.11 -4.34
N ALA A 208 1.76 3.92 -3.12
CA ALA A 208 2.31 4.42 -1.88
C ALA A 208 2.93 3.24 -1.11
N ASP A 209 4.27 3.20 -1.10
CA ASP A 209 5.08 2.12 -0.53
C ASP A 209 6.06 2.71 0.49
N SER A 210 5.94 2.26 1.75
CA SER A 210 6.75 2.77 2.86
C SER A 210 8.14 2.12 2.93
N LEU A 211 8.43 1.12 2.08
CA LEU A 211 9.78 0.67 1.81
C LEU A 211 10.35 1.45 0.64
N ARG A 212 11.64 1.80 0.76
CA ARG A 212 12.36 2.61 -0.24
C ARG A 212 12.70 1.79 -1.47
N THR A 213 11.67 1.36 -2.20
CA THR A 213 11.78 0.54 -3.40
C THR A 213 11.27 1.31 -4.61
N SER A 214 12.00 1.20 -5.71
CA SER A 214 11.64 1.85 -6.97
C SER A 214 11.04 0.87 -7.99
N TYR A 215 10.71 -0.36 -7.56
CA TYR A 215 10.24 -1.42 -8.45
C TYR A 215 9.08 -2.18 -7.82
N LEU A 216 8.16 -2.62 -8.66
CA LEU A 216 7.10 -3.56 -8.27
C LEU A 216 7.59 -4.98 -8.46
N SER A 217 7.33 -5.84 -7.46
CA SER A 217 7.58 -7.28 -7.61
C SER A 217 6.61 -7.91 -8.62
N PRO A 218 6.87 -9.15 -9.09
CA PRO A 218 5.91 -9.90 -9.89
C PRO A 218 4.54 -10.06 -9.21
N SER A 219 4.50 -10.36 -7.91
CA SER A 219 3.25 -10.50 -7.15
C SER A 219 2.48 -9.18 -7.05
N ALA A 220 3.15 -8.08 -6.69
CA ALA A 220 2.54 -6.74 -6.68
C ALA A 220 2.01 -6.36 -8.07
N SER A 221 2.79 -6.62 -9.11
CA SER A 221 2.40 -6.33 -10.50
C SER A 221 1.15 -7.12 -10.92
N LYS A 222 1.05 -8.39 -10.52
CA LYS A 222 -0.12 -9.25 -10.78
C LYS A 222 -1.37 -8.67 -10.11
N GLU A 223 -1.32 -8.35 -8.82
CA GLU A 223 -2.48 -7.80 -8.11
C GLU A 223 -2.93 -6.45 -8.65
N ILE A 224 -1.98 -5.58 -9.03
CA ILE A 224 -2.28 -4.29 -9.68
C ILE A 224 -2.99 -4.53 -11.02
N CYS A 225 -2.54 -5.50 -11.81
CA CYS A 225 -3.20 -5.83 -13.08
C CYS A 225 -4.62 -6.37 -12.88
N GLU A 226 -4.81 -7.24 -11.90
CA GLU A 226 -6.13 -7.81 -11.57
C GLU A 226 -7.09 -6.72 -11.07
N CYS A 227 -6.63 -5.81 -10.21
CA CYS A 227 -7.46 -4.71 -9.72
C CYS A 227 -7.84 -3.73 -10.83
N TYR A 228 -6.87 -3.28 -11.64
CA TYR A 228 -7.06 -2.09 -12.47
C TYR A 228 -7.18 -2.36 -13.97
N GLY A 229 -7.06 -3.61 -14.42
CA GLY A 229 -7.08 -3.97 -15.84
C GLY A 229 -8.34 -3.57 -16.61
N ASN A 230 -9.48 -3.42 -15.90
CA ASN A 230 -10.74 -2.98 -16.51
C ASN A 230 -10.84 -1.46 -16.71
N VAL A 231 -10.12 -0.67 -15.91
CA VAL A 231 -10.18 0.79 -15.93
C VAL A 231 -8.97 1.43 -16.59
N VAL A 232 -7.86 0.69 -16.71
CA VAL A 232 -6.63 1.13 -17.39
C VAL A 232 -6.11 0.03 -18.29
N ASN A 233 -5.94 0.36 -19.58
CA ASN A 233 -5.23 -0.51 -20.50
C ASN A 233 -3.74 -0.55 -20.10
N ASN A 234 -3.27 -1.75 -19.73
CA ASN A 234 -1.93 -2.00 -19.20
C ASN A 234 -1.57 -1.13 -17.98
N PRO A 235 -2.12 -1.46 -16.79
CA PRO A 235 -1.95 -0.66 -15.57
C PRO A 235 -0.48 -0.36 -15.23
N LEU A 236 0.42 -1.32 -15.46
CA LEU A 236 1.85 -1.21 -15.11
C LEU A 236 2.59 -0.12 -15.89
N LYS A 237 2.11 0.26 -17.09
CA LYS A 237 2.71 1.38 -17.86
C LYS A 237 2.33 2.75 -17.31
N ARG A 238 1.33 2.82 -16.43
CA ARG A 238 0.79 4.06 -15.83
C ARG A 238 0.88 4.03 -14.31
N VAL A 239 1.86 3.31 -13.77
CA VAL A 239 2.17 3.33 -12.35
C VAL A 239 3.06 4.53 -12.05
N TYR A 240 2.69 5.28 -11.02
CA TYR A 240 3.49 6.34 -10.42
C TYR A 240 3.81 5.98 -8.97
N MET A 241 5.10 5.85 -8.64
CA MET A 241 5.55 5.63 -7.25
C MET A 241 5.51 6.97 -6.51
N LEU A 242 4.68 7.06 -5.48
CA LEU A 242 4.56 8.25 -4.64
C LEU A 242 5.66 8.27 -3.58
N GLU A 243 6.31 9.42 -3.41
CA GLU A 243 7.29 9.65 -2.34
C GLU A 243 6.58 9.84 -1.00
N VAL A 244 6.18 8.74 -0.38
CA VAL A 244 5.57 8.72 0.96
C VAL A 244 6.63 8.59 2.06
N ASP A 245 6.22 8.85 3.30
CA ASP A 245 7.09 8.64 4.46
C ASP A 245 7.55 7.18 4.56
N GLN A 246 8.80 7.02 4.97
CA GLN A 246 9.49 5.74 4.96
C GLN A 246 9.46 5.12 6.35
N GLN A 247 9.03 3.87 6.44
CA GLN A 247 8.99 3.18 7.73
C GLN A 247 10.40 3.04 8.32
N LEU A 248 10.52 3.23 9.63
CA LEU A 248 11.81 3.18 10.33
C LEU A 248 12.23 1.77 10.76
N ASN A 249 11.33 0.79 10.66
CA ASN A 249 11.54 -0.60 11.07
C ASN A 249 11.01 -1.58 10.01
N GLY A 250 11.19 -2.88 10.20
CA GLY A 250 10.72 -3.90 9.24
C GLY A 250 9.24 -4.26 9.34
N ASN A 251 8.53 -3.80 10.37
CA ASN A 251 7.29 -4.43 10.84
C ASN A 251 6.06 -3.51 10.74
N ASP A 252 6.27 -2.24 10.43
CA ASP A 252 5.22 -1.20 10.41
C ASP A 252 4.60 -0.97 9.03
N CYS A 253 5.00 -1.72 8.01
CA CYS A 253 4.43 -1.58 6.67
C CYS A 253 2.90 -1.59 6.64
N GLY A 254 2.27 -2.44 7.47
CA GLY A 254 0.81 -2.49 7.59
C GLY A 254 0.19 -1.19 8.11
N VAL A 255 0.78 -0.57 9.14
CA VAL A 255 0.23 0.68 9.70
C VAL A 255 0.45 1.86 8.76
N TYR A 256 1.59 1.89 8.05
CA TYR A 256 1.84 2.89 7.01
C TYR A 256 0.91 2.73 5.81
N ALA A 257 0.63 1.49 5.38
CA ALA A 257 -0.33 1.24 4.31
C ALA A 257 -1.73 1.74 4.69
N ILE A 258 -2.21 1.47 5.91
CA ILE A 258 -3.51 2.00 6.37
C ILE A 258 -3.51 3.53 6.40
N ALA A 259 -2.46 4.16 6.92
CA ALA A 259 -2.35 5.63 6.96
C ALA A 259 -2.35 6.24 5.55
N ASN A 260 -1.56 5.69 4.64
CA ASN A 260 -1.50 6.13 3.24
C ASN A 260 -2.84 5.94 2.53
N ALA A 261 -3.54 4.83 2.78
CA ALA A 261 -4.88 4.63 2.25
C ALA A 261 -5.85 5.72 2.70
N PHE A 262 -5.84 6.06 3.99
CA PHE A 262 -6.66 7.16 4.52
C PHE A 262 -6.33 8.51 3.86
N GLU A 263 -5.06 8.87 3.71
CA GLU A 263 -4.65 10.13 3.07
C GLU A 263 -5.09 10.19 1.60
N LEU A 264 -4.91 9.09 0.85
CA LEU A 264 -5.32 8.99 -0.55
C LEU A 264 -6.85 9.05 -0.72
N LEU A 265 -7.60 8.42 0.19
CA LEU A 265 -9.07 8.48 0.23
C LEU A 265 -9.58 9.87 0.59
N SER A 266 -8.88 10.58 1.48
CA SER A 266 -9.26 11.92 1.96
C SER A 266 -8.84 13.06 1.01
N GLU A 267 -8.27 12.74 -0.16
CA GLU A 267 -7.67 13.71 -1.09
C GLU A 267 -6.60 14.61 -0.44
N ARG A 268 -5.92 14.09 0.58
CA ARG A 268 -4.87 14.79 1.33
C ARG A 268 -3.49 14.43 0.81
N ASN A 269 -2.49 15.11 1.37
CA ASN A 269 -1.11 14.87 1.01
C ASN A 269 -0.54 13.64 1.73
N ALA A 270 -0.44 12.52 1.01
CA ALA A 270 0.21 11.30 1.52
C ALA A 270 1.75 11.38 1.58
N THR A 271 2.38 12.50 1.20
CA THR A 271 3.84 12.73 1.35
C THR A 271 4.22 13.33 2.71
N CYS A 272 3.31 13.33 3.69
CA CYS A 272 3.59 13.83 5.04
C CYS A 272 4.42 12.84 5.87
N THR A 273 5.22 13.34 6.81
CA THR A 273 5.95 12.50 7.78
C THR A 273 5.09 12.15 8.99
N TYR A 274 4.98 10.86 9.30
CA TYR A 274 4.18 10.37 10.43
C TYR A 274 4.97 10.38 11.75
N ASP A 275 4.26 10.58 12.85
CA ASP A 275 4.78 10.28 14.18
C ASP A 275 4.70 8.76 14.43
N HIS A 276 5.75 8.07 13.97
CA HIS A 276 5.94 6.63 14.08
C HIS A 276 5.60 6.03 15.45
N HIS A 277 5.92 6.73 16.54
CA HIS A 277 5.70 6.21 17.90
C HIS A 277 4.20 6.16 18.28
N GLN A 278 3.38 6.98 17.61
CA GLN A 278 1.96 7.13 17.93
C GLN A 278 1.05 6.37 16.96
N MET A 279 1.53 6.00 15.76
CA MET A 279 0.71 5.39 14.72
C MET A 279 -0.02 4.11 15.18
N ARG A 280 0.68 3.20 15.85
CA ARG A 280 0.10 1.93 16.32
C ARG A 280 -0.99 2.13 17.38
N LYS A 281 -0.71 2.98 18.36
CA LYS A 281 -1.69 3.36 19.40
C LYS A 281 -2.90 4.05 18.77
N HIS A 282 -2.67 4.90 17.78
CA HIS A 282 -3.73 5.56 17.02
C HIS A 282 -4.59 4.57 16.24
N LEU A 283 -3.97 3.59 15.55
CA LEU A 283 -4.70 2.53 14.84
C LEU A 283 -5.61 1.74 15.80
N ALA A 284 -5.11 1.37 16.99
CA ALA A 284 -5.93 0.70 17.99
C ALA A 284 -7.15 1.54 18.39
N SER A 285 -6.96 2.83 18.65
CA SER A 285 -8.06 3.76 18.96
C SER A 285 -9.05 3.90 17.80
N CYS A 286 -8.57 3.96 16.56
CA CYS A 286 -9.44 4.05 15.39
C CYS A 286 -10.35 2.81 15.27
N LEU A 287 -9.78 1.61 15.46
CA LEU A 287 -10.54 0.36 15.44
C LEU A 287 -11.58 0.31 16.56
N GLU A 288 -11.21 0.74 17.78
CA GLU A 288 -12.13 0.81 18.93
C GLU A 288 -13.27 1.82 18.70
N ASN A 289 -12.98 2.94 18.06
CA ASN A 289 -13.97 3.97 17.73
C ASN A 289 -14.81 3.64 16.48
N GLY A 290 -14.43 2.60 15.73
CA GLY A 290 -15.10 2.24 14.47
C GLY A 290 -14.87 3.23 13.33
N GLU A 291 -13.82 4.04 13.40
CA GLU A 291 -13.50 5.06 12.39
C GLU A 291 -11.98 5.24 12.27
N ILE A 292 -11.44 5.07 11.06
CA ILE A 292 -10.07 5.44 10.72
C ILE A 292 -9.99 6.94 10.52
N THR A 293 -9.14 7.60 11.29
CA THR A 293 -8.92 9.05 11.21
C THR A 293 -7.47 9.36 10.81
N GLU A 294 -7.20 10.64 10.49
CA GLU A 294 -5.87 11.12 10.13
C GLU A 294 -4.81 10.65 11.13
N PHE A 295 -3.76 10.01 10.62
CA PHE A 295 -2.70 9.48 11.47
C PHE A 295 -1.82 10.61 12.03
N PRO A 296 -1.26 10.46 13.24
CA PRO A 296 -0.38 11.45 13.84
C PRO A 296 0.80 11.80 12.91
N LYS A 297 1.06 13.10 12.72
CA LYS A 297 2.15 13.63 11.88
C LYS A 297 3.19 14.31 12.75
N ARG A 298 4.46 14.27 12.34
CA ARG A 298 5.50 15.08 12.99
C ARG A 298 5.23 16.54 12.68
N ILE A 299 5.32 17.38 13.71
CA ILE A 299 5.36 18.83 13.52
C ILE A 299 6.76 19.13 12.97
N GLU A 300 6.84 19.62 11.73
CA GLU A 300 8.06 20.24 11.23
C GLU A 300 8.28 21.53 12.05
N ILE A 301 9.31 21.53 12.91
CA ILE A 301 9.75 22.69 13.69
C ILE A 301 10.85 23.40 12.91
#